data_AF-A0AAU7DTY4-F1
#
_entry.id   AF-A0AAU7DTY4-F1
#
_cell.length_a   1.000
_cell.length_b   1.000
_cell.length_c   1.000
_cell.angle_alpha   90.00
_cell.angle_beta   90.00
_cell.angle_gamma   90.00
#
_symmetry.space_group_name_H-M   'P 1'
#
loop_
_entity.id
_entity.type
_entity.pdbx_description
1 polymer ?
#
loop_
_entity_poly.entity_id
_entity_poly.type
_entity_poly.pdbx_seq_one_letter_code
_entity_poly.pdbx_strand_id
1 'polypeptide(L)' 'MTEKTTMEIGAYSFGDTPRNANNTLRPSHEAIRNLHEAIILADQVGLDYFGVGEHHTLDMPVWCINVLGQLLYGRG' A
#
# COMPACT_ATOMS: atom_id res chain seq x y z
N MET A 1 -17.75 -20.80 -23.65
CA MET A 1 -16.99 -19.68 -23.05
C MET A 1 -15.79 -20.25 -22.32
N THR A 2 -14.60 -20.19 -22.92
CA THR A 2 -13.37 -20.33 -22.15
C THR A 2 -13.07 -18.96 -21.57
N GLU A 3 -13.24 -18.77 -20.27
CA GLU A 3 -12.69 -17.59 -19.61
C GLU A 3 -11.18 -17.59 -19.83
N LYS A 4 -10.70 -16.51 -20.43
CA LYS A 4 -9.28 -16.24 -20.53
C LYS A 4 -8.86 -15.77 -19.15
N THR A 5 -8.35 -16.66 -18.30
CA THR A 5 -7.74 -16.26 -17.03
C THR A 5 -6.42 -15.56 -17.34
N THR A 6 -6.50 -14.26 -17.59
CA THR A 6 -5.33 -13.38 -17.62
C THR A 6 -4.69 -13.40 -16.24
N MET A 7 -3.38 -13.56 -16.20
CA MET A 7 -2.60 -13.48 -14.97
C MET A 7 -2.72 -12.05 -14.41
N GLU A 8 -3.12 -11.94 -13.14
CA GLU A 8 -3.18 -10.68 -12.41
C GLU A 8 -1.92 -10.54 -11.54
N ILE A 9 -1.33 -9.35 -11.51
CA ILE A 9 -0.15 -9.03 -10.71
C ILE A 9 -0.44 -7.78 -9.88
N GLY A 10 -0.20 -7.88 -8.57
CA GLY A 10 -0.37 -6.77 -7.65
C GLY A 10 0.74 -6.68 -6.61
N ALA A 11 0.70 -5.60 -5.82
CA ALA A 11 1.60 -5.36 -4.70
C ALA A 11 0.81 -5.14 -3.40
N TYR A 12 1.46 -5.27 -2.24
CA TYR A 12 0.83 -5.00 -0.95
C TYR A 12 1.79 -4.27 -0.01
N SER A 13 1.24 -3.44 0.89
CA SER A 13 2.02 -2.75 1.92
C SER A 13 1.20 -2.57 3.20
N PHE A 14 1.90 -2.47 4.34
CA PHE A 14 1.32 -2.05 5.62
C PHE A 14 1.60 -0.59 5.96
N GLY A 15 2.25 0.17 5.06
CA GLY A 15 2.69 1.54 5.32
C GLY A 15 3.63 1.63 6.52
N ASP A 16 4.61 0.72 6.59
CA ASP A 16 5.60 0.69 7.64
C ASP A 16 6.38 2.00 7.71
N THR A 17 6.65 2.45 8.94
CA THR A 17 7.38 3.69 9.15
C THR A 17 8.86 3.47 8.86
N PRO A 18 9.45 4.22 7.91
CA PRO A 18 10.84 4.04 7.59
C PRO A 18 11.71 4.37 8.81
N ARG A 19 12.85 3.68 8.94
CA ARG A 19 13.78 3.87 10.05
C ARG A 19 14.93 4.78 9.64
N ASN A 20 15.40 5.58 10.58
CA ASN A 20 16.67 6.30 10.45
C ASN A 20 17.85 5.31 10.48
N ALA A 21 19.05 5.77 10.11
CA ALA A 21 20.26 4.96 10.15
C ALA A 21 20.60 4.43 11.57
N ASN A 22 20.12 5.12 12.62
CA ASN A 22 20.23 4.71 14.02
C ASN A 22 19.04 3.84 14.50
N ASN A 23 18.24 3.30 13.58
CA ASN A 23 17.10 2.41 13.81
C ASN A 23 15.87 3.03 14.52
N THR A 24 15.87 4.35 14.77
CA THR A 24 14.68 5.05 15.31
C THR A 24 13.63 5.24 14.23
N LEU A 25 12.34 5.23 14.60
CA LEU A 25 11.24 5.50 13.68
C LEU A 25 11.31 6.95 13.17
N ARG A 26 11.10 7.12 11.86
CA ARG A 26 10.88 8.44 11.25
C ARG A 26 9.46 8.92 11.54
N PRO A 27 9.12 10.20 11.25
CA PRO A 27 7.77 10.69 11.44
C PRO A 27 6.73 9.89 10.63
N SER A 28 5.61 9.54 11.25
CA SER A 28 4.55 8.73 10.62
C SER A 28 3.95 9.37 9.36
N HIS A 29 4.00 10.70 9.21
CA HIS A 29 3.55 11.37 7.99
C HIS A 29 4.38 10.98 6.76
N GLU A 30 5.65 10.59 6.95
CA GLU A 30 6.49 10.12 5.85
C GLU A 30 6.06 8.74 5.37
N ALA A 31 5.67 7.85 6.29
CA ALA A 31 5.11 6.55 5.96
C ALA A 31 3.86 6.68 5.07
N ILE A 32 2.96 7.60 5.42
CA ILE A 32 1.74 7.90 4.65
C ILE A 32 2.08 8.46 3.26
N ARG A 33 3.05 9.38 3.16
CA ARG A 33 3.49 9.93 1.87
C ARG A 33 4.11 8.87 0.98
N ASN A 34 4.99 8.03 1.53
CA ASN A 34 5.63 6.94 0.79
C ASN A 34 4.60 5.91 0.30
N LEU A 35 3.63 5.57 1.15
CA LEU A 35 2.52 4.68 0.77
C LEU A 35 1.71 5.25 -0.39
N HIS A 36 1.37 6.54 -0.32
CA HIS A 36 0.66 7.24 -1.40
C HIS A 36 1.48 7.28 -2.71
N GLU A 37 2.77 7.58 -2.64
CA GLU A 37 3.68 7.55 -3.79
C GLU A 37 3.78 6.14 -4.41
N ALA A 38 3.81 5.08 -3.57
CA ALA A 38 3.82 3.70 -4.03
C ALA A 38 2.51 3.30 -4.74
N ILE A 39 1.35 3.75 -4.26
CA ILE A 39 0.05 3.52 -4.91
C ILE A 39 0.02 4.19 -6.29
N ILE A 40 0.50 5.44 -6.39
CA ILE A 40 0.60 6.15 -7.67
C ILE A 40 1.53 5.40 -8.63
N LEU A 41 2.68 4.94 -8.14
CA LEU A 41 3.63 4.18 -8.97
C LEU A 41 3.02 2.87 -9.45
N ALA A 42 2.28 2.15 -8.60
CA ALA A 42 1.59 0.92 -8.95
C ALA A 42 0.59 1.11 -10.09
N ASP A 43 -0.17 2.21 -10.07
CA ASP A 43 -1.07 2.58 -11.18
C ASP A 43 -0.30 2.93 -12.45
N GLN A 44 0.79 3.70 -12.34
CA GLN A 44 1.63 4.09 -13.49
C GLN A 44 2.29 2.91 -14.20
N VAL A 45 2.73 1.88 -13.45
CA VAL A 45 3.37 0.69 -14.02
C VAL A 45 2.35 -0.38 -14.45
N GLY A 46 1.05 -0.15 -14.21
CA GLY A 46 -0.03 -1.01 -14.66
C GLY A 46 -0.19 -2.28 -13.82
N LEU A 47 0.01 -2.21 -12.50
CA LEU A 47 -0.39 -3.31 -11.61
C LEU A 47 -1.92 -3.42 -11.59
N ASP A 48 -2.41 -4.67 -11.53
CA ASP A 48 -3.84 -4.96 -11.47
C ASP A 48 -4.41 -4.66 -10.08
N TYR A 49 -3.59 -4.73 -9.03
CA TYR A 49 -4.01 -4.44 -7.65
C TYR A 49 -2.89 -3.83 -6.81
N PHE A 50 -3.28 -2.98 -5.87
CA PHE A 50 -2.43 -2.57 -4.75
C PHE A 50 -3.19 -2.70 -3.42
N GLY A 51 -2.74 -3.62 -2.56
CA GLY A 51 -3.35 -3.87 -1.25
C GLY A 51 -2.70 -3.05 -0.14
N VAL A 52 -3.53 -2.51 0.77
CA VAL A 52 -3.06 -1.86 1.99
C VAL A 52 -3.61 -2.61 3.20
N GLY A 53 -2.72 -3.11 4.05
CA GLY A 53 -3.09 -3.76 5.31
C GLY A 53 -3.09 -2.78 6.47
N GLU A 54 -4.02 -2.96 7.41
CA GLU A 54 -4.05 -2.22 8.67
C GLU A 54 -3.35 -3.00 9.77
N HIS A 55 -2.52 -2.33 10.57
CA HIS A 55 -1.90 -2.89 11.76
C HIS A 55 -1.89 -1.85 12.88
N HIS A 56 -2.20 -2.27 14.10
CA HIS A 56 -2.26 -1.38 15.27
C HIS A 56 -0.94 -1.41 16.05
N THR A 57 0.16 -0.97 15.43
CA THR A 57 1.48 -0.88 16.09
C THR A 57 2.15 0.46 15.85
N LEU A 58 3.04 0.87 16.78
CA LEU A 58 3.73 2.17 16.73
C LEU A 58 4.60 2.34 15.47
N ASP A 59 5.07 1.24 14.90
CA ASP A 59 5.86 1.18 13.68
C ASP A 59 5.03 1.02 12.40
N MET A 60 3.74 0.70 12.50
CA MET A 60 2.80 0.55 11.38
C MET A 60 1.62 1.52 11.58
N PRO A 61 1.79 2.81 11.25
CA PRO A 61 0.82 3.88 11.52
C PRO A 61 -0.42 3.85 10.62
N VAL A 62 -0.69 2.76 9.90
CA VAL A 62 -1.93 2.56 9.15
C VAL A 62 -2.98 1.87 10.04
N TRP A 63 -3.81 2.67 10.72
CA TRP A 63 -4.77 2.23 11.76
C TRP A 63 -6.23 2.45 11.38
N CYS A 64 -6.45 3.10 10.24
CA CYS A 64 -7.75 3.55 9.81
C CYS A 64 -7.73 3.66 8.28
N ILE A 65 -8.10 2.56 7.65
CA ILE A 65 -8.53 2.46 6.27
C ILE A 65 -9.91 3.12 6.09
N ASN A 66 -10.46 3.79 7.11
CA ASN A 66 -11.68 4.58 7.00
C ASN A 66 -11.49 5.96 6.35
N VAL A 67 -10.37 6.18 5.65
CA VAL A 67 -10.33 7.17 4.55
C VAL A 67 -10.44 6.49 3.17
N LEU A 68 -10.33 5.16 3.08
CA LEU A 68 -10.27 4.41 1.83
C LEU A 68 -10.55 2.90 2.08
N GLY A 69 -11.80 2.53 2.39
CA GLY A 69 -12.16 1.13 2.67
C GLY A 69 -11.56 0.17 1.64
N GLN A 70 -10.93 -0.92 2.11
CA GLN A 70 -10.23 -1.97 1.34
C GLN A 70 -10.18 -1.69 -0.16
N LEU A 71 -9.31 -0.74 -0.54
CA LEU A 71 -9.33 -0.24 -1.90
C LEU A 71 -8.47 -1.15 -2.78
N LEU A 72 -9.11 -2.15 -3.38
CA LEU A 72 -8.60 -2.76 -4.60
C LEU A 72 -8.66 -1.68 -5.69
N TYR A 73 -7.57 -0.91 -5.83
CA TYR A 73 -7.40 -0.12 -7.05
C TYR A 73 -6.96 -1.09 -8.14
N GLY A 74 -7.93 -1.50 -8.95
CA GLY A 74 -7.69 -2.35 -10.10
C GLY A 74 -8.39 -1.80 -11.33
N ARG A 75 -7.73 -1.95 -12.47
CA ARG A 75 -8.31 -1.66 -13.78
C ARG A 75 -9.21 -2.84 -14.16
N GLY A 76 -10.46 -2.81 -13.70
CA GLY A 76 -11.54 -3.72 -14.09
C GLY A 76 -12.75 -2.95 -14.60
#